data_AF-A0A2K5CJ45-F1
#
_entry.id   AF-A0A2K5CJ45-F1
#
_cell.length_a   1.000
_cell.length_b   1.000
_cell.length_c   1.000
_cell.angle_alpha   90.00
_cell.angle_beta   90.00
_cell.angle_gamma   90.00
#
_symmetry.space_group_name_H-M   'P 1'
#
loop_
_entity.id
_entity.type
_entity.pdbx_description
1 polymer ?
#
loop_
_entity_poly.entity_id
_entity_poly.type
_entity_poly.pdbx_seq_one_letter_code
_entity_poly.pdbx_strand_id
1 'polypeptide(L)'
;MSEADGLRQRRPLRPQVVTDDDGQAPEAKDGSSFSGRVFRVTFLMLAVSLTVPLLGAMMLLESPIDPQPVSFKEPPLLLGVLHPNTKLQQAERLFENQLIGPESIAHIGGKSELGKLVVIPDIRRNVTFTMMKLLLSSETPIEGKKMSFVNDLTVTQDGRKIYFTDSSSKWQRRDYLLLVMEGTDDGRLLEYDTVTREVKVLLDQLRFPNGVQLSPAEDFVLVAETTMARIRRFYVSGLMKGGADLFVENMPGFPDNIRPSSSGGYWVGMSTIRPNPGFSMLDFLSERPWIKRMIFKLFSQETVMKFVPRYSLVLELSDSGAFRRSLHDPDGLVVPYISEVHEHDGYLYLGSFRSPFLCRLSLQSV
;
A
#
# COMPACT_ATOMS: atom_id res chain seq x y z
N MET A 1 -106.69 52.81 41.78
CA MET A 1 -107.17 51.70 40.93
C MET A 1 -106.66 51.90 39.52
N SER A 2 -105.60 51.18 39.15
CA SER A 2 -105.36 50.55 37.85
C SER A 2 -103.98 49.90 37.94
N GLU A 3 -103.89 48.66 37.47
CA GLU A 3 -103.01 47.60 37.94
C GLU A 3 -101.54 47.68 37.52
N ALA A 4 -100.72 47.00 38.31
CA ALA A 4 -99.30 46.76 38.12
C ALA A 4 -99.04 45.68 37.06
N ASP A 5 -97.92 45.81 36.33
CA ASP A 5 -97.34 44.66 35.61
C ASP A 5 -95.80 44.68 35.63
N GLY A 6 -95.24 43.78 36.45
CA GLY A 6 -94.28 42.76 36.03
C GLY A 6 -92.88 43.17 35.55
N LEU A 7 -91.95 43.39 36.48
CA LEU A 7 -90.50 43.24 36.25
C LEU A 7 -90.12 41.75 36.09
N ARG A 8 -89.53 41.36 34.94
CA ARG A 8 -88.82 40.08 34.77
C ARG A 8 -87.33 40.32 34.49
N GLN A 9 -86.49 39.99 35.48
CA GLN A 9 -85.04 39.94 35.35
C GLN A 9 -84.61 38.76 34.45
N ARG A 10 -83.78 39.02 33.44
CA ARG A 10 -83.15 37.99 32.59
C ARG A 10 -81.87 37.46 33.26
N ARG A 11 -81.79 36.14 33.46
CA ARG A 11 -80.53 35.44 33.79
C ARG A 11 -79.61 35.38 32.55
N PRO A 12 -78.28 35.51 32.69
CA PRO A 12 -77.36 35.31 31.57
C PRO A 12 -77.19 33.81 31.23
N LEU A 13 -77.20 33.50 29.94
CA LEU A 13 -76.97 32.17 29.38
C LEU A 13 -75.48 31.79 29.51
N ARG A 14 -75.20 30.59 30.03
CA ARG A 14 -73.86 29.95 29.96
C ARG A 14 -73.58 29.55 28.50
N PRO A 15 -72.34 29.69 27.99
CA PRO A 15 -71.97 29.16 26.68
C PRO A 15 -71.97 27.62 26.71
N GLN A 16 -72.70 26.99 25.78
CA GLN A 16 -72.54 25.57 25.48
C GLN A 16 -71.32 25.41 24.55
N VAL A 17 -70.39 24.54 24.93
CA VAL A 17 -69.35 24.03 24.04
C VAL A 17 -70.02 22.99 23.15
N VAL A 18 -70.08 23.26 21.84
CA VAL A 18 -70.53 22.30 20.84
C VAL A 18 -69.40 21.30 20.65
N THR A 19 -69.59 20.07 21.14
CA THR A 19 -68.80 18.91 20.73
C THR A 19 -69.56 18.22 19.62
N ASP A 20 -69.15 18.45 18.37
CA ASP A 20 -69.56 17.61 17.25
C ASP A 20 -68.76 16.31 17.34
N ASP A 21 -69.40 15.27 17.88
CA ASP A 21 -68.98 13.88 17.73
C ASP A 21 -70.10 13.16 16.96
N ASP A 22 -69.93 13.09 15.65
CA ASP A 22 -70.63 12.13 14.77
C ASP A 22 -69.94 12.14 13.40
N GLY A 23 -68.91 11.30 13.27
CA GLY A 23 -68.17 11.15 12.02
C GLY A 23 -67.20 10.00 12.09
N GLN A 24 -67.69 8.81 11.71
CA GLN A 24 -66.95 7.58 11.43
C GLN A 24 -65.43 7.78 11.23
N ALA A 25 -64.64 7.09 12.06
CA ALA A 25 -63.23 6.89 11.82
C ALA A 25 -63.03 6.38 10.38
N PRO A 26 -62.29 7.08 9.51
CA PRO A 26 -61.89 6.48 8.27
C PRO A 26 -60.91 5.36 8.64
N GLU A 27 -61.26 4.12 8.28
CA GLU A 27 -60.25 3.09 8.10
C GLU A 27 -59.11 3.72 7.33
N ALA A 28 -57.92 3.79 7.94
CA ALA A 28 -56.70 4.15 7.26
C ALA A 28 -56.40 3.04 6.23
N LYS A 29 -57.12 3.08 5.10
CA LYS A 29 -56.71 2.39 3.90
C LYS A 29 -55.34 2.94 3.59
N ASP A 30 -54.39 2.02 3.58
CA ASP A 30 -52.99 2.16 3.21
C ASP A 30 -52.88 2.66 1.75
N GLY A 31 -53.28 3.91 1.54
CA GLY A 31 -53.35 4.59 0.28
C GLY A 31 -52.04 5.33 0.10
N SER A 32 -51.00 4.60 -0.34
CA SER A 32 -49.77 5.27 -0.79
C SER A 32 -50.16 6.41 -1.75
N SER A 33 -49.81 7.64 -1.36
CA SER A 33 -50.15 8.82 -2.14
C SER A 33 -49.63 8.64 -3.57
N PHE A 34 -50.35 9.14 -4.56
CA PHE A 34 -49.94 9.06 -5.97
C PHE A 34 -48.49 9.53 -6.15
N SER A 35 -48.09 10.57 -5.41
CA SER A 35 -46.71 11.06 -5.32
C SER A 35 -45.71 10.02 -4.78
N GLY A 36 -46.05 9.26 -3.74
CA GLY A 36 -45.21 8.19 -3.20
C GLY A 36 -45.06 7.00 -4.16
N ARG A 37 -46.09 6.67 -4.94
CA ARG A 37 -45.98 5.63 -5.99
C ARG A 37 -45.10 6.10 -7.14
N VAL A 38 -45.30 7.32 -7.63
CA VAL A 38 -44.47 7.91 -8.69
C VAL A 38 -43.02 7.98 -8.23
N PHE A 39 -42.75 8.45 -7.01
CA PHE A 39 -41.39 8.49 -6.45
C PHE A 39 -40.74 7.10 -6.38
N ARG A 40 -41.47 6.08 -5.88
CA ARG A 40 -40.97 4.69 -5.83
C ARG A 40 -40.69 4.12 -7.21
N VAL A 41 -41.58 4.37 -8.19
CA VAL A 41 -41.41 3.89 -9.57
C VAL A 41 -40.23 4.61 -10.23
N THR A 42 -40.11 5.92 -10.08
CA THR A 42 -38.97 6.70 -10.62
C THR A 42 -37.65 6.23 -10.00
N PHE A 43 -37.60 6.03 -8.68
CA PHE A 43 -36.42 5.52 -8.00
C PHE A 43 -36.07 4.10 -8.45
N LEU A 44 -37.05 3.21 -8.59
CA LEU A 44 -36.84 1.85 -9.08
C LEU A 44 -36.34 1.86 -10.54
N MET A 45 -36.92 2.69 -11.40
CA MET A 45 -36.49 2.83 -12.79
C MET A 45 -35.06 3.39 -12.89
N LEU A 46 -34.70 4.35 -12.04
CA LEU A 46 -33.32 4.86 -11.94
C LEU A 46 -32.35 3.78 -11.43
N ALA A 47 -32.76 3.00 -10.43
CA ALA A 47 -31.96 1.90 -9.91
C ALA A 47 -31.76 0.82 -10.98
N VAL A 48 -32.79 0.46 -11.74
CA VAL A 48 -32.72 -0.50 -12.85
C VAL A 48 -31.85 0.05 -13.99
N SER A 49 -32.00 1.33 -14.35
CA SER A 49 -31.21 1.95 -15.42
C SER A 49 -29.72 2.08 -15.09
N LEU A 50 -29.34 2.08 -13.81
CA LEU A 50 -27.95 2.02 -13.37
C LEU A 50 -27.45 0.59 -13.19
N THR A 51 -28.26 -0.31 -12.64
CA THR A 51 -27.84 -1.69 -12.30
C THR A 51 -27.74 -2.60 -13.51
N VAL A 52 -28.65 -2.49 -14.50
CA VAL A 52 -28.62 -3.35 -15.69
C VAL A 52 -27.38 -3.10 -16.55
N PRO A 53 -27.01 -1.86 -16.90
CA PRO A 53 -25.75 -1.60 -17.61
C PRO A 53 -24.52 -2.00 -16.81
N LEU A 54 -24.54 -1.80 -15.49
CA LEU A 54 -23.43 -2.20 -14.61
C LEU A 54 -23.26 -3.73 -14.59
N LEU A 55 -24.35 -4.49 -14.46
CA LEU A 55 -24.32 -5.95 -14.56
C LEU A 55 -23.88 -6.43 -15.94
N GLY A 56 -24.34 -5.77 -17.01
CA GLY A 56 -23.90 -6.00 -18.38
C GLY A 56 -22.39 -5.78 -18.53
N ALA A 57 -21.88 -4.66 -18.03
CA ALA A 57 -20.44 -4.37 -18.00
C ALA A 57 -19.67 -5.41 -17.17
N MET A 58 -20.19 -5.83 -16.02
CA MET A 58 -19.57 -6.87 -15.19
C MET A 58 -19.47 -8.23 -15.89
N MET A 59 -20.42 -8.56 -16.77
CA MET A 59 -20.40 -9.79 -17.55
C MET A 59 -19.51 -9.70 -18.79
N LEU A 60 -19.53 -8.55 -19.49
CA LEU A 60 -18.84 -8.38 -20.77
C LEU A 60 -17.38 -7.96 -20.63
N LEU A 61 -17.02 -7.20 -19.59
CA LEU A 61 -15.65 -6.74 -19.40
C LEU A 61 -14.80 -7.87 -18.81
N GLU A 62 -13.65 -8.12 -19.43
CA GLU A 62 -12.61 -8.97 -18.85
C GLU A 62 -11.86 -8.19 -17.76
N SER A 63 -11.41 -8.90 -16.72
CA SER A 63 -10.57 -8.28 -15.70
C SER A 63 -9.11 -8.48 -16.11
N PRO A 64 -8.25 -7.45 -15.97
CA PRO A 64 -6.82 -7.60 -16.28
C PRO A 64 -6.09 -8.51 -15.28
N ILE A 65 -6.71 -8.77 -14.12
CA ILE A 65 -6.14 -9.58 -13.05
C ILE A 65 -6.96 -10.85 -12.81
N ASP A 66 -6.27 -11.90 -12.37
CA ASP A 66 -6.84 -13.16 -11.84
C ASP A 66 -6.44 -13.32 -10.36
N PRO A 67 -7.16 -12.66 -9.43
CA PRO A 67 -6.65 -12.48 -8.08
C PRO A 67 -6.64 -13.76 -7.28
N GLN A 68 -5.51 -14.04 -6.61
CA GLN A 68 -5.40 -15.12 -5.65
C GLN A 68 -5.82 -14.64 -4.26
N PRO A 69 -6.45 -15.50 -3.44
CA PRO A 69 -6.73 -15.19 -2.05
C PRO A 69 -5.44 -15.23 -1.23
N VAL A 70 -5.27 -14.23 -0.36
CA VAL A 70 -4.17 -14.15 0.60
C VAL A 70 -4.77 -13.88 1.97
N SER A 71 -4.48 -14.75 2.93
CA SER A 71 -4.91 -14.55 4.32
C SER A 71 -3.79 -13.91 5.11
N PHE A 72 -4.13 -12.84 5.83
CA PHE A 72 -3.21 -12.16 6.74
C PHE A 72 -3.61 -12.45 8.19
N LYS A 73 -2.62 -12.60 9.06
CA LYS A 73 -2.83 -12.47 10.51
C LYS A 73 -3.19 -11.03 10.82
N GLU A 74 -3.94 -10.78 11.89
CA GLU A 74 -4.21 -9.41 12.33
C GLU A 74 -2.88 -8.66 12.57
N PRO A 75 -2.68 -7.45 12.00
CA PRO A 75 -1.42 -6.73 12.13
C PRO A 75 -1.14 -6.35 13.59
N PRO A 76 0.13 -6.17 13.97
CA PRO A 76 0.49 -5.80 15.33
C PRO A 76 -0.08 -4.44 15.70
N LEU A 77 -0.44 -4.27 16.99
CA LEU A 77 -0.86 -2.98 17.52
C LEU A 77 0.25 -1.95 17.35
N LEU A 78 -0.11 -0.76 16.85
CA LEU A 78 0.81 0.37 16.70
C LEU A 78 1.03 1.06 18.05
N LEU A 79 1.67 0.34 18.98
CA LEU A 79 1.99 0.77 20.34
C LEU A 79 3.49 0.62 20.62
N GLY A 80 3.95 1.27 21.70
CA GLY A 80 5.35 1.23 22.11
C GLY A 80 6.28 1.71 20.98
N VAL A 81 7.19 0.84 20.55
CA VAL A 81 8.13 1.13 19.45
C VAL A 81 7.43 1.47 18.14
N LEU A 82 6.23 0.93 17.89
CA LEU A 82 5.46 1.15 16.66
C LEU A 82 4.47 2.33 16.75
N HIS A 83 4.47 3.07 17.86
CA HIS A 83 3.51 4.15 18.06
C HIS A 83 3.62 5.22 16.95
N PRO A 84 2.51 5.59 16.28
CA PRO A 84 2.53 6.60 15.23
C PRO A 84 3.13 7.92 15.71
N ASN A 85 3.92 8.57 14.85
CA ASN A 85 4.57 9.84 15.13
C ASN A 85 4.68 10.68 13.84
N THR A 86 5.38 11.81 13.88
CA THR A 86 5.57 12.69 12.71
C THR A 86 7.04 12.91 12.38
N LYS A 87 7.93 12.00 12.82
CA LYS A 87 9.38 12.18 12.72
C LYS A 87 9.86 12.33 11.28
N LEU A 88 9.24 11.63 10.32
CA LEU A 88 9.59 11.76 8.90
C LEU A 88 9.23 13.13 8.33
N GLN A 89 8.32 13.88 8.96
CA GLN A 89 7.96 15.24 8.51
C GLN A 89 9.06 16.27 8.76
N GLN A 90 10.11 15.91 9.51
CA GLN A 90 11.30 16.74 9.67
C GLN A 90 12.30 16.60 8.51
N ALA A 91 12.03 15.71 7.55
CA ALA A 91 12.91 15.50 6.42
C ALA A 91 12.89 16.70 5.46
N GLU A 92 14.06 17.03 4.93
CA GLU A 92 14.25 18.02 3.87
C GLU A 92 14.07 17.36 2.51
N ARG A 93 13.36 18.02 1.59
CA ARG A 93 13.26 17.57 0.20
C ARG A 93 14.46 18.04 -0.60
N LEU A 94 15.07 17.10 -1.32
CA LEU A 94 16.19 17.32 -2.23
C LEU A 94 15.72 17.04 -3.67
N PHE A 95 16.31 17.77 -4.63
CA PHE A 95 16.06 17.57 -6.07
C PHE A 95 14.57 17.66 -6.46
N GLU A 96 13.84 18.61 -5.89
CA GLU A 96 12.42 18.77 -6.18
C GLU A 96 12.13 18.93 -7.68
N ASN A 97 11.22 18.08 -8.18
CA ASN A 97 10.79 18.00 -9.58
C ASN A 97 11.91 17.66 -10.57
N GLN A 98 13.03 17.11 -10.09
CA GLN A 98 14.16 16.69 -10.92
C GLN A 98 14.29 15.16 -11.00
N LEU A 99 13.55 14.43 -10.17
CA LEU A 99 13.57 12.96 -10.12
C LEU A 99 12.21 12.39 -10.54
N ILE A 100 12.21 11.10 -10.90
CA ILE A 100 10.99 10.32 -11.12
C ILE A 100 11.16 9.01 -10.36
N GLY A 101 10.40 8.86 -9.27
CA GLY A 101 10.34 7.63 -8.51
C GLY A 101 11.72 7.07 -8.09
N PRO A 102 12.54 7.81 -7.30
CA PRO A 102 13.85 7.35 -6.85
C PRO A 102 13.72 6.16 -5.87
N GLU A 103 13.61 4.95 -6.40
CA GLU A 103 13.44 3.71 -5.62
C GLU A 103 14.74 3.07 -5.16
N SER A 104 15.88 3.43 -5.76
CA SER A 104 17.16 2.84 -5.40
C SER A 104 18.22 3.93 -5.32
N ILE A 105 19.00 3.87 -4.25
CA ILE A 105 20.05 4.83 -3.93
C ILE A 105 21.33 4.05 -3.76
N ALA A 106 22.31 4.34 -4.62
CA ALA A 106 23.66 3.78 -4.51
C ALA A 106 24.66 4.91 -4.24
N HIS A 107 25.59 4.66 -3.32
CA HIS A 107 26.71 5.55 -3.10
C HIS A 107 27.96 4.99 -3.80
N ILE A 108 28.47 5.69 -4.81
CA ILE A 108 29.71 5.30 -5.51
C ILE A 108 30.86 6.16 -4.95
N GLY A 109 31.69 5.56 -4.10
CA GLY A 109 32.88 6.22 -3.56
C GLY A 109 34.00 6.33 -4.60
N GLY A 110 34.41 7.56 -4.91
CA GLY A 110 35.68 7.86 -5.58
C GLY A 110 36.60 8.62 -4.62
N LYS A 111 37.91 8.34 -4.66
CA LYS A 111 38.96 8.96 -3.81
C LYS A 111 39.16 10.49 -4.00
N SER A 112 38.28 11.17 -4.69
CA SER A 112 38.34 12.61 -4.92
C SER A 112 36.92 13.19 -4.87
N GLU A 113 36.65 13.96 -3.81
CA GLU A 113 35.58 14.95 -3.68
C GLU A 113 34.12 14.45 -3.81
N LEU A 114 33.40 14.54 -2.67
CA LEU A 114 31.96 14.34 -2.49
C LEU A 114 31.39 13.07 -3.15
N GLY A 115 31.12 12.07 -2.31
CA GLY A 115 30.33 10.90 -2.66
C GLY A 115 29.11 11.25 -3.51
N LYS A 116 29.12 10.83 -4.77
CA LYS A 116 27.96 11.01 -5.66
C LYS A 116 26.92 9.99 -5.22
N LEU A 117 25.85 10.49 -4.59
CA LEU A 117 24.62 9.76 -4.43
C LEU A 117 24.06 9.49 -5.84
N VAL A 118 24.21 8.26 -6.33
CA VAL A 118 23.58 7.83 -7.57
C VAL A 118 22.18 7.39 -7.21
N VAL A 119 21.26 8.33 -7.33
CA VAL A 119 19.86 7.99 -7.52
C VAL A 119 19.76 7.37 -8.91
N ILE A 120 19.12 6.22 -9.05
CA ILE A 120 18.79 5.65 -10.37
C ILE A 120 17.33 6.06 -10.68
N PRO A 121 17.06 7.26 -11.22
CA PRO A 121 15.72 7.61 -11.66
C PRO A 121 15.38 6.94 -13.00
N ASP A 122 14.09 6.85 -13.32
CA ASP A 122 13.65 6.75 -14.71
C ASP A 122 13.94 8.12 -15.37
N ILE A 123 14.97 8.20 -16.22
CA ILE A 123 15.74 9.44 -16.45
C ILE A 123 15.01 10.45 -17.36
N ARG A 124 14.78 11.67 -16.83
CA ARG A 124 14.95 12.93 -17.58
C ARG A 124 15.87 13.89 -16.83
N ARG A 125 17.10 13.98 -17.34
CA ARG A 125 18.14 15.03 -17.16
C ARG A 125 19.11 14.90 -15.97
N ASN A 126 20.40 14.94 -16.34
CA ASN A 126 21.59 15.29 -15.54
C ASN A 126 22.15 14.29 -14.51
N VAL A 127 22.24 13.00 -14.86
CA VAL A 127 23.25 12.10 -14.25
C VAL A 127 24.20 11.60 -15.34
N THR A 128 25.48 11.95 -15.21
CA THR A 128 26.54 11.51 -16.12
C THR A 128 26.92 10.07 -15.78
N PHE A 129 26.29 9.08 -16.42
CA PHE A 129 26.73 7.68 -16.31
C PHE A 129 27.96 7.48 -17.20
N THR A 130 29.09 7.10 -16.61
CA THR A 130 30.36 7.05 -17.37
C THR A 130 30.55 5.75 -18.15
N MET A 131 29.83 4.66 -17.85
CA MET A 131 29.53 3.53 -18.74
C MET A 131 28.47 2.62 -18.10
N MET A 132 27.49 2.15 -18.87
CA MET A 132 26.55 1.10 -18.45
C MET A 132 26.94 -0.23 -19.13
N LYS A 133 27.00 -1.31 -18.35
CA LYS A 133 27.22 -2.67 -18.86
C LYS A 133 26.02 -3.53 -18.49
N LEU A 134 25.33 -4.06 -19.51
CA LEU A 134 24.29 -5.06 -19.29
C LEU A 134 24.94 -6.38 -18.83
N LEU A 135 24.56 -6.85 -17.64
CA LEU A 135 25.05 -8.13 -17.10
C LEU A 135 24.13 -9.30 -17.49
N LEU A 136 22.82 -9.08 -17.39
CA LEU A 136 21.78 -10.07 -17.66
C LEU A 136 20.56 -9.37 -18.28
N SER A 137 20.00 -9.93 -19.35
CA SER A 137 18.77 -9.42 -19.97
C SER A 137 17.53 -10.00 -19.28
N SER A 138 16.53 -9.16 -19.01
CA SER A 138 15.21 -9.58 -18.51
C SER A 138 14.45 -10.51 -19.47
N GLU A 139 14.80 -10.45 -20.76
CA GLU A 139 14.21 -11.30 -21.80
C GLU A 139 14.75 -12.73 -21.78
N THR A 140 15.90 -12.97 -21.14
CA THR A 140 16.49 -14.30 -21.00
C THR A 140 15.66 -15.11 -20.00
N PRO A 141 14.98 -16.21 -20.41
CA PRO A 141 14.21 -17.02 -19.49
C PRO A 141 15.14 -17.74 -18.52
N ILE A 142 14.87 -17.62 -17.22
CA ILE A 142 15.52 -18.40 -16.17
C ILE A 142 14.52 -19.46 -15.72
N GLU A 143 14.89 -20.73 -15.84
CA GLU A 143 13.99 -21.87 -15.57
C GLU A 143 12.62 -21.75 -16.28
N GLY A 144 12.65 -21.29 -17.54
CA GLY A 144 11.46 -21.14 -18.38
C GLY A 144 10.61 -19.89 -18.13
N LYS A 145 10.97 -19.05 -17.15
CA LYS A 145 10.25 -17.79 -16.83
C LYS A 145 11.10 -16.55 -17.12
N LYS A 146 10.53 -15.58 -17.84
CA LYS A 146 11.12 -14.24 -18.01
C LYS A 146 11.05 -13.46 -16.71
N MET A 147 11.88 -12.43 -16.59
CA MET A 147 11.89 -11.51 -15.46
C MET A 147 11.19 -10.22 -15.87
N SER A 148 9.91 -10.06 -15.53
CA SER A 148 9.13 -8.89 -15.98
C SER A 148 9.30 -7.68 -15.06
N PHE A 149 9.73 -7.92 -13.81
CA PHE A 149 9.98 -6.87 -12.84
C PHE A 149 11.17 -7.21 -11.95
N VAL A 150 12.38 -6.99 -12.46
CA VAL A 150 13.60 -6.96 -11.64
C VAL A 150 13.58 -5.73 -10.76
N ASN A 151 13.74 -5.89 -9.46
CA ASN A 151 13.42 -4.84 -8.50
C ASN A 151 14.65 -4.33 -7.74
N ASP A 152 15.24 -5.18 -6.87
CA ASP A 152 16.37 -4.79 -6.03
C ASP A 152 17.53 -5.78 -6.16
N LEU A 153 18.74 -5.34 -5.76
CA LEU A 153 19.93 -6.18 -5.75
C LEU A 153 20.89 -5.84 -4.60
N THR A 154 21.69 -6.83 -4.23
CA THR A 154 22.83 -6.71 -3.32
C THR A 154 24.00 -7.51 -3.88
N VAL A 155 25.22 -7.07 -3.61
CA VAL A 155 26.45 -7.65 -4.18
C VAL A 155 27.36 -8.09 -3.05
N THR A 156 28.06 -9.22 -3.22
CA THR A 156 29.11 -9.63 -2.27
C THR A 156 30.27 -8.66 -2.28
N GLN A 157 31.02 -8.58 -1.18
CA GLN A 157 32.17 -7.69 -1.00
C GLN A 157 33.26 -7.94 -2.06
N ASP A 158 33.42 -9.18 -2.50
CA ASP A 158 34.35 -9.56 -3.57
C ASP A 158 33.82 -9.32 -5.00
N GLY A 159 32.56 -8.88 -5.13
CA GLY A 159 31.90 -8.63 -6.41
C GLY A 159 31.57 -9.87 -7.24
N ARG A 160 31.73 -11.08 -6.70
CA ARG A 160 31.54 -12.34 -7.44
C ARG A 160 30.10 -12.77 -7.54
N LYS A 161 29.28 -12.46 -6.54
CA LYS A 161 27.86 -12.83 -6.50
C LYS A 161 26.99 -11.60 -6.40
N ILE A 162 25.92 -11.59 -7.20
CA ILE A 162 24.84 -10.61 -7.12
C ILE A 162 23.59 -11.38 -6.76
N TYR A 163 22.95 -10.99 -5.65
CA TYR A 163 21.64 -11.49 -5.27
C TYR A 163 20.60 -10.44 -5.66
N PHE A 164 19.54 -10.84 -6.36
CA PHE A 164 18.55 -9.91 -6.87
C PHE A 164 17.16 -10.51 -6.91
N THR A 165 16.14 -9.65 -6.90
CA THR A 165 14.73 -10.05 -6.93
C THR A 165 14.14 -9.88 -8.31
N ASP A 166 13.31 -10.85 -8.69
CA ASP A 166 12.33 -10.74 -9.77
C ASP A 166 10.95 -10.73 -9.12
N SER A 167 10.34 -9.56 -8.99
CA SER A 167 9.06 -9.34 -8.31
C SER A 167 7.88 -10.03 -9.01
N SER A 168 7.93 -10.19 -10.33
CA SER A 168 6.91 -10.88 -11.11
C SER A 168 7.45 -11.28 -12.48
N SER A 169 7.05 -12.46 -12.93
CA SER A 169 7.24 -12.94 -14.30
C SER A 169 6.19 -12.41 -15.28
N LYS A 170 5.05 -11.90 -14.78
CA LYS A 170 3.93 -11.37 -15.57
C LYS A 170 3.87 -9.85 -15.62
N TRP A 171 3.89 -9.19 -14.46
CA TRP A 171 3.67 -7.75 -14.35
C TRP A 171 4.98 -6.97 -14.41
N GLN A 172 4.95 -5.79 -15.03
CA GLN A 172 6.06 -4.85 -15.03
C GLN A 172 5.90 -3.82 -13.91
N ARG A 173 6.97 -3.07 -13.59
CA ARG A 173 6.95 -2.01 -12.57
C ARG A 173 5.79 -1.03 -12.71
N ARG A 174 5.48 -0.58 -13.93
CA ARG A 174 4.37 0.38 -14.18
C ARG A 174 2.99 -0.16 -13.79
N ASP A 175 2.86 -1.48 -13.67
CA ASP A 175 1.63 -2.21 -13.37
C ASP A 175 1.66 -2.81 -11.94
N TYR A 176 2.51 -2.28 -11.04
CA TYR A 176 2.69 -2.81 -9.68
C TYR A 176 1.38 -2.91 -8.89
N LEU A 177 0.41 -2.01 -9.10
CA LEU A 177 -0.86 -2.09 -8.39
C LEU A 177 -1.65 -3.34 -8.82
N LEU A 178 -1.57 -3.72 -10.10
CA LEU A 178 -2.17 -4.96 -10.60
C LEU A 178 -1.49 -6.18 -9.99
N LEU A 179 -0.15 -6.16 -9.87
CA LEU A 179 0.61 -7.21 -9.16
C LEU A 179 0.16 -7.35 -7.70
N VAL A 180 0.05 -6.24 -6.96
CA VAL A 180 -0.40 -6.23 -5.56
C VAL A 180 -1.79 -6.84 -5.42
N MET A 181 -2.70 -6.43 -6.30
CA MET A 181 -4.11 -6.85 -6.25
C MET A 181 -4.31 -8.27 -6.77
N GLU A 182 -3.50 -8.71 -7.73
CA GLU A 182 -3.51 -10.09 -8.20
C GLU A 182 -2.95 -11.03 -7.12
N GLY A 183 -1.85 -10.68 -6.47
CA GLY A 183 -1.28 -11.45 -5.36
C GLY A 183 -0.72 -12.81 -5.76
N THR A 184 -0.23 -12.93 -7.01
CA THR A 184 0.49 -14.13 -7.48
C THR A 184 1.80 -14.31 -6.74
N ASP A 185 2.22 -15.56 -6.64
CA ASP A 185 3.48 -16.00 -6.04
C ASP A 185 4.56 -16.26 -7.09
N ASP A 186 4.51 -15.63 -8.26
CA ASP A 186 5.45 -15.94 -9.34
C ASP A 186 6.83 -15.26 -9.19
N GLY A 187 7.06 -14.55 -8.09
CA GLY A 187 8.32 -13.86 -7.79
C GLY A 187 9.43 -14.78 -7.30
N ARG A 188 10.68 -14.33 -7.45
CA ARG A 188 11.90 -15.13 -7.21
C ARG A 188 13.03 -14.33 -6.57
N LEU A 189 13.85 -15.02 -5.77
CA LEU A 189 15.20 -14.61 -5.39
C LEU A 189 16.20 -15.35 -6.27
N LEU A 190 17.12 -14.60 -6.89
CA LEU A 190 18.08 -15.12 -7.85
C LEU A 190 19.51 -14.80 -7.40
N GLU A 191 20.44 -15.69 -7.68
CA GLU A 191 21.88 -15.47 -7.58
C GLU A 191 22.46 -15.41 -8.99
N TYR A 192 23.27 -14.39 -9.28
CA TYR A 192 24.08 -14.29 -10.49
C TYR A 192 25.57 -14.35 -10.13
N ASP A 193 26.29 -15.25 -10.80
CA ASP A 193 27.74 -15.34 -10.70
C ASP A 193 28.40 -14.47 -11.77
N THR A 194 29.20 -13.48 -11.36
CA THR A 194 29.80 -12.51 -12.30
C THR A 194 30.94 -13.11 -13.13
N VAL A 195 31.47 -14.27 -12.74
CA VAL A 195 32.56 -15.00 -13.43
C VAL A 195 31.98 -15.99 -14.43
N THR A 196 31.12 -16.91 -13.98
CA THR A 196 30.52 -17.94 -14.84
C THR A 196 29.37 -17.40 -15.68
N ARG A 197 28.79 -16.26 -15.26
CA ARG A 197 27.58 -15.64 -15.84
C ARG A 197 26.34 -16.51 -15.74
N GLU A 198 26.35 -17.48 -14.83
CA GLU A 198 25.21 -18.34 -14.55
C GLU A 198 24.26 -17.66 -13.57
N VAL A 199 22.97 -17.96 -13.72
CA VAL A 199 21.90 -17.52 -12.82
C VAL A 199 21.28 -18.75 -12.15
N LYS A 200 21.10 -18.69 -10.84
CA LYS A 200 20.46 -19.73 -10.05
C LYS A 200 19.24 -19.16 -9.32
N VAL A 201 18.12 -19.88 -9.34
CA VAL A 201 16.98 -19.59 -8.47
C VAL A 201 17.28 -20.11 -7.06
N LEU A 202 17.25 -19.21 -6.07
CA LEU A 202 17.47 -19.55 -4.66
C LEU A 202 16.16 -19.78 -3.92
N LEU A 203 15.18 -18.91 -4.18
CA LEU A 203 13.80 -19.06 -3.71
C LEU A 203 12.87 -18.75 -4.88
N ASP A 204 11.84 -19.56 -5.03
CA ASP A 204 10.70 -19.32 -5.90
C ASP A 204 9.43 -19.16 -5.05
N GLN A 205 8.29 -19.00 -5.73
CA GLN A 205 6.98 -18.93 -5.08
C GLN A 205 6.87 -17.76 -4.08
N LEU A 206 7.57 -16.66 -4.36
CA LEU A 206 7.56 -15.46 -3.53
C LEU A 206 6.47 -14.49 -4.00
N ARG A 207 5.78 -13.88 -3.05
CA ARG A 207 4.71 -12.93 -3.31
C ARG A 207 5.23 -11.50 -3.25
N PHE A 208 5.43 -10.94 -4.45
CA PHE A 208 6.01 -9.62 -4.68
C PHE A 208 7.30 -9.37 -3.87
N PRO A 209 8.38 -10.16 -4.12
CA PRO A 209 9.68 -9.93 -3.51
C PRO A 209 10.26 -8.60 -4.02
N ASN A 210 10.47 -7.66 -3.11
CA ASN A 210 10.79 -6.27 -3.43
C ASN A 210 12.25 -6.00 -3.06
N GLY A 211 12.53 -5.68 -1.79
CA GLY A 211 13.87 -5.50 -1.27
C GLY A 211 14.70 -6.77 -1.09
N VAL A 212 16.00 -6.67 -1.29
CA VAL A 212 16.99 -7.72 -1.00
C VAL A 212 18.23 -7.15 -0.31
N GLN A 213 18.72 -7.83 0.72
CA GLN A 213 19.90 -7.37 1.46
C GLN A 213 20.73 -8.53 2.00
N LEU A 214 22.01 -8.56 1.62
CA LEU A 214 22.98 -9.51 2.15
C LEU A 214 23.32 -9.13 3.59
N SER A 215 23.50 -10.12 4.46
CA SER A 215 23.97 -9.90 5.82
C SER A 215 25.40 -9.33 5.81
N PRO A 216 25.81 -8.57 6.83
CA PRO A 216 27.18 -8.08 6.94
C PRO A 216 28.24 -9.20 6.93
N ALA A 217 27.87 -10.41 7.34
CA ALA A 217 28.76 -11.57 7.37
C ALA A 217 28.69 -12.43 6.09
N GLU A 218 27.85 -12.07 5.12
CA GLU A 218 27.63 -12.80 3.88
C GLU A 218 27.23 -14.28 4.07
N ASP A 219 26.51 -14.55 5.16
CA ASP A 219 26.00 -15.87 5.52
C ASP A 219 24.53 -16.09 5.13
N PHE A 220 23.74 -15.02 5.03
CA PHE A 220 22.37 -15.07 4.55
C PHE A 220 21.96 -13.81 3.77
N VAL A 221 20.90 -13.95 2.99
CA VAL A 221 20.23 -12.87 2.25
C VAL A 221 18.81 -12.72 2.78
N LEU A 222 18.40 -11.49 3.05
CA LEU A 222 17.02 -11.13 3.38
C LEU A 222 16.24 -10.76 2.11
N VAL A 223 14.96 -11.11 2.07
CA VAL A 223 14.03 -10.74 0.99
C VAL A 223 12.71 -10.26 1.58
N ALA A 224 12.27 -9.05 1.23
CA ALA A 224 10.96 -8.51 1.61
C ALA A 224 9.87 -9.05 0.68
N GLU A 225 8.92 -9.81 1.19
CA GLU A 225 7.71 -10.19 0.44
C GLU A 225 6.60 -9.18 0.73
N THR A 226 6.47 -8.20 -0.16
CA THR A 226 5.60 -7.04 0.01
C THR A 226 4.18 -7.49 0.33
N THR A 227 3.56 -8.29 -0.55
CA THR A 227 2.16 -8.73 -0.42
C THR A 227 1.94 -9.84 0.60
N MET A 228 2.98 -10.21 1.37
CA MET A 228 2.88 -11.08 2.54
C MET A 228 3.23 -10.37 3.85
N ALA A 229 3.55 -9.06 3.80
CA ALA A 229 3.90 -8.25 4.96
C ALA A 229 4.97 -8.94 5.83
N ARG A 230 6.03 -9.47 5.22
CA ARG A 230 7.05 -10.27 5.91
C ARG A 230 8.42 -10.16 5.25
N ILE A 231 9.45 -10.60 5.97
CA ILE A 231 10.83 -10.74 5.46
C ILE A 231 11.27 -12.19 5.65
N ARG A 232 11.74 -12.81 4.57
CA ARG A 232 12.37 -14.14 4.58
C ARG A 232 13.88 -14.02 4.63
N ARG A 233 14.53 -15.06 5.13
CA ARG A 233 15.98 -15.21 5.13
C ARG A 233 16.36 -16.49 4.42
N PHE A 234 17.35 -16.41 3.52
CA PHE A 234 17.93 -17.54 2.81
C PHE A 234 19.42 -17.63 3.12
N TYR A 235 19.88 -18.79 3.58
CA TYR A 235 21.28 -18.98 3.97
C TYR A 235 22.13 -19.31 2.75
N VAL A 236 23.13 -18.47 2.46
CA VAL A 236 24.01 -18.60 1.27
C VAL A 236 25.35 -19.24 1.62
N SER A 237 25.73 -19.24 2.89
CA SER A 237 26.93 -19.90 3.40
C SER A 237 26.69 -20.54 4.79
N GLY A 238 27.75 -21.12 5.38
CA GLY A 238 27.67 -21.82 6.66
C GLY A 238 26.94 -23.17 6.63
N LEU A 239 26.67 -23.72 7.82
CA LEU A 239 26.05 -25.04 8.00
C LEU A 239 24.60 -25.10 7.52
N MET A 240 23.91 -23.96 7.50
CA MET A 240 22.51 -23.85 7.09
C MET A 240 22.35 -23.56 5.59
N LYS A 241 23.44 -23.52 4.82
CA LYS A 241 23.44 -23.14 3.40
C LYS A 241 22.36 -23.88 2.60
N GLY A 242 21.57 -23.12 1.84
CA GLY A 242 20.44 -23.62 1.05
C GLY A 242 19.12 -23.71 1.83
N GLY A 243 19.15 -23.55 3.15
CA GLY A 243 17.96 -23.42 3.98
C GLY A 243 17.35 -22.02 3.92
N ALA A 244 16.09 -21.91 4.34
CA ALA A 244 15.39 -20.64 4.49
C ALA A 244 14.45 -20.65 5.69
N ASP A 245 14.28 -19.50 6.33
CA ASP A 245 13.33 -19.28 7.42
C ASP A 245 12.67 -17.89 7.33
N LEU A 246 11.85 -17.56 8.33
CA LEU A 246 11.20 -16.27 8.47
C LEU A 246 12.05 -15.39 9.39
N PHE A 247 12.45 -14.22 8.88
CA PHE A 247 13.19 -13.22 9.65
C PHE A 247 12.24 -12.31 10.44
N VAL A 248 11.19 -11.84 9.78
CA VAL A 248 10.09 -11.09 10.40
C VAL A 248 8.78 -11.52 9.77
N GLU A 249 7.78 -11.78 10.60
CA GLU A 249 6.41 -12.07 10.16
C GLU A 249 5.46 -10.92 10.51
N ASN A 250 4.34 -10.85 9.77
CA ASN A 250 3.17 -10.04 10.11
C ASN A 250 3.52 -8.58 10.46
N MET A 251 4.21 -7.91 9.55
CA MET A 251 4.66 -6.54 9.73
C MET A 251 3.47 -5.55 9.79
N PRO A 252 3.65 -4.38 10.46
CA PRO A 252 2.62 -3.33 10.54
C PRO A 252 2.34 -2.61 9.21
N GLY A 253 3.02 -3.01 8.14
CA GLY A 253 2.88 -2.46 6.80
C GLY A 253 3.49 -3.41 5.78
N PHE A 254 3.45 -3.00 4.52
CA PHE A 254 3.96 -3.79 3.41
C PHE A 254 5.42 -3.38 3.15
N PRO A 255 6.41 -4.28 3.41
CA PRO A 255 7.84 -3.95 3.32
C PRO A 255 8.28 -3.79 1.88
N ASP A 256 9.24 -2.89 1.68
CA ASP A 256 9.87 -2.57 0.41
C ASP A 256 11.39 -2.84 0.52
N ASN A 257 12.27 -1.92 0.10
CA ASN A 257 13.72 -2.12 0.20
C ASN A 257 14.22 -2.26 1.64
N ILE A 258 15.23 -3.12 1.78
CA ILE A 258 15.93 -3.43 3.03
C ILE A 258 17.36 -2.92 2.90
N ARG A 259 17.85 -2.14 3.86
CA ARG A 259 19.25 -1.65 3.89
C ARG A 259 19.87 -1.83 5.27
N PRO A 260 21.20 -1.93 5.39
CA PRO A 260 21.84 -2.03 6.69
C PRO A 260 21.63 -0.76 7.52
N SER A 261 21.44 -0.92 8.83
CA SER A 261 21.52 0.20 9.80
C SER A 261 22.92 0.25 10.40
N SER A 262 23.47 1.45 10.60
CA SER A 262 24.75 1.62 11.30
C SER A 262 24.69 1.23 12.78
N SER A 263 23.49 1.18 13.37
CA SER A 263 23.25 0.70 14.74
C SER A 263 23.21 -0.84 14.85
N GLY A 264 23.41 -1.53 13.71
CA GLY A 264 23.22 -2.96 13.55
C GLY A 264 21.77 -3.31 13.20
N GLY A 265 21.59 -4.37 12.42
CA GLY A 265 20.30 -4.74 11.84
C GLY A 265 20.00 -3.96 10.56
N TYR A 266 18.75 -3.56 10.35
CA TYR A 266 18.26 -3.14 9.03
C TYR A 266 17.21 -2.04 9.05
N TRP A 267 17.28 -1.11 8.12
CA TRP A 267 16.20 -0.20 7.75
C TRP A 267 15.28 -0.85 6.72
N VAL A 268 13.97 -0.60 6.87
CA VAL A 268 12.95 -1.08 5.93
C VAL A 268 11.95 0.04 5.63
N GLY A 269 11.76 0.35 4.34
CA GLY A 269 10.73 1.28 3.87
C GLY A 269 9.36 0.61 3.75
N MET A 270 8.29 1.34 4.08
CA MET A 270 6.90 0.90 3.93
C MET A 270 6.02 2.06 3.47
N SER A 271 5.52 1.96 2.25
CA SER A 271 4.67 2.99 1.63
C SER A 271 3.21 2.91 2.04
N THR A 272 2.78 1.77 2.57
CA THR A 272 1.41 1.52 3.03
C THR A 272 1.46 0.72 4.33
N ILE A 273 0.64 1.10 5.29
CA ILE A 273 0.52 0.42 6.59
C ILE A 273 -0.73 -0.45 6.66
N ARG A 274 -0.74 -1.35 7.63
CA ARG A 274 -1.85 -2.20 8.04
C ARG A 274 -2.26 -1.77 9.45
N PRO A 275 -3.13 -0.73 9.59
CA PRO A 275 -3.39 -0.11 10.87
C PRO A 275 -4.07 -1.06 11.86
N ASN A 276 -3.56 -1.13 13.09
CA ASN A 276 -4.25 -1.73 14.23
C ASN A 276 -4.06 -0.87 15.50
N PRO A 277 -5.15 -0.32 16.09
CA PRO A 277 -6.54 -0.43 15.64
C PRO A 277 -6.79 0.35 14.33
N GLY A 278 -7.73 -0.12 13.52
CA GLY A 278 -8.12 0.56 12.29
C GLY A 278 -8.56 -0.40 11.20
N PHE A 279 -8.94 0.16 10.04
CA PHE A 279 -9.34 -0.61 8.87
C PHE A 279 -8.21 -0.63 7.84
N SER A 280 -7.73 -1.84 7.51
CA SER A 280 -6.83 -2.06 6.37
C SER A 280 -7.63 -2.49 5.15
N MET A 281 -7.70 -1.64 4.12
CA MET A 281 -8.36 -1.98 2.86
C MET A 281 -7.67 -3.15 2.16
N LEU A 282 -6.34 -3.22 2.21
CA LEU A 282 -5.60 -4.30 1.55
C LEU A 282 -5.85 -5.65 2.22
N ASP A 283 -5.87 -5.71 3.55
CA ASP A 283 -6.24 -6.92 4.29
C ASP A 283 -7.70 -7.32 4.01
N PHE A 284 -8.61 -6.36 3.92
CA PHE A 284 -10.00 -6.65 3.57
C PHE A 284 -10.13 -7.23 2.15
N LEU A 285 -9.39 -6.69 1.18
CA LEU A 285 -9.46 -7.15 -0.21
C LEU A 285 -8.69 -8.45 -0.45
N SER A 286 -7.71 -8.78 0.38
CA SER A 286 -6.79 -9.90 0.15
C SER A 286 -7.50 -11.25 0.07
N GLU A 287 -8.52 -11.48 0.91
CA GLU A 287 -9.33 -12.71 0.93
C GLU A 287 -10.53 -12.67 -0.02
N ARG A 288 -10.70 -11.57 -0.77
CA ARG A 288 -11.90 -11.33 -1.61
C ARG A 288 -11.55 -11.14 -3.09
N PRO A 289 -11.03 -12.18 -3.79
CA PRO A 289 -10.70 -12.12 -5.22
C PRO A 289 -11.79 -11.53 -6.12
N TRP A 290 -13.05 -11.88 -5.87
CA TRP A 290 -14.17 -11.42 -6.68
C TRP A 290 -14.36 -9.90 -6.62
N ILE A 291 -14.11 -9.28 -5.46
CA ILE A 291 -14.18 -7.81 -5.30
C ILE A 291 -13.02 -7.17 -6.05
N LYS A 292 -11.78 -7.68 -5.88
CA LYS A 292 -10.61 -7.19 -6.61
C LYS A 292 -10.85 -7.23 -8.12
N ARG A 293 -11.39 -8.35 -8.62
CA ARG A 293 -11.75 -8.53 -10.03
C ARG A 293 -12.77 -7.49 -10.50
N MET A 294 -13.80 -7.22 -9.71
CA MET A 294 -14.82 -6.21 -10.02
C MET A 294 -14.24 -4.80 -10.06
N ILE A 295 -13.39 -4.44 -9.09
CA ILE A 295 -12.75 -3.12 -9.05
C ILE A 295 -12.01 -2.85 -10.36
N PHE A 296 -11.18 -3.79 -10.82
CA PHE A 296 -10.38 -3.59 -12.04
C PHE A 296 -11.12 -3.85 -13.36
N LYS A 297 -12.34 -4.38 -13.33
CA LYS A 297 -13.25 -4.31 -14.49
C LYS A 297 -13.79 -2.90 -14.69
N LEU A 298 -14.02 -2.17 -13.59
CA LEU A 298 -14.72 -0.87 -13.61
C LEU A 298 -13.78 0.33 -13.56
N PHE A 299 -12.61 0.17 -12.95
CA PHE A 299 -11.67 1.25 -12.69
C PHE A 299 -10.27 0.90 -13.16
N SER A 300 -9.58 1.88 -13.76
CA SER A 300 -8.15 1.78 -14.04
C SER A 300 -7.33 1.81 -12.75
N GLN A 301 -6.12 1.25 -12.80
CA GLN A 301 -5.17 1.32 -11.69
C GLN A 301 -4.90 2.77 -11.23
N GLU A 302 -4.83 3.72 -12.15
CA GLU A 302 -4.65 5.14 -11.83
C GLU A 302 -5.81 5.71 -11.01
N THR A 303 -7.03 5.27 -11.31
CA THR A 303 -8.23 5.69 -10.57
C THR A 303 -8.23 5.10 -9.18
N VAL A 304 -7.92 3.80 -9.06
CA VAL A 304 -7.82 3.11 -7.77
C VAL A 304 -6.74 3.74 -6.88
N MET A 305 -5.57 4.08 -7.45
CA MET A 305 -4.47 4.71 -6.72
C MET A 305 -4.83 6.07 -6.10
N LYS A 306 -5.86 6.78 -6.58
CA LYS A 306 -6.31 8.04 -5.96
C LYS A 306 -6.98 7.82 -4.61
N PHE A 307 -7.46 6.61 -4.35
CA PHE A 307 -8.13 6.23 -3.10
C PHE A 307 -7.20 5.54 -2.10
N VAL A 308 -5.96 5.22 -2.50
CA VAL A 308 -4.96 4.66 -1.59
C VAL A 308 -4.48 5.78 -0.67
N PRO A 309 -4.70 5.68 0.66
CA PRO A 309 -4.25 6.69 1.60
C PRO A 309 -2.74 6.86 1.52
N ARG A 310 -2.28 8.11 1.67
CA ARG A 310 -0.86 8.40 1.79
C ARG A 310 -0.42 8.07 3.20
N TYR A 311 0.66 7.33 3.30
CA TYR A 311 1.36 7.07 4.54
C TYR A 311 2.82 6.82 4.19
N SER A 312 3.72 6.99 5.14
CA SER A 312 5.04 6.37 5.08
C SER A 312 5.52 5.97 6.45
N LEU A 313 6.13 4.79 6.49
CA LEU A 313 6.70 4.18 7.68
C LEU A 313 8.10 3.71 7.34
N VAL A 314 9.07 4.10 8.16
CA VAL A 314 10.41 3.51 8.20
C VAL A 314 10.53 2.72 9.48
N LEU A 315 10.94 1.46 9.37
CA LEU A 315 11.27 0.63 10.52
C LEU A 315 12.78 0.39 10.60
N GLU A 316 13.30 0.47 11.82
CA GLU A 316 14.60 -0.09 12.17
C GLU A 316 14.40 -1.44 12.83
N LEU A 317 14.99 -2.46 12.26
CA LEU A 317 15.02 -3.82 12.76
C LEU A 317 16.38 -4.09 13.40
N SER A 318 16.39 -4.89 14.46
CA SER A 318 17.62 -5.52 14.96
C SER A 318 18.12 -6.64 14.03
N ASP A 319 19.29 -7.17 14.33
CA ASP A 319 19.86 -8.38 13.71
C ASP A 319 19.01 -9.66 13.91
N SER A 320 18.11 -9.66 14.89
CA SER A 320 17.13 -10.74 15.11
C SER A 320 15.75 -10.46 14.52
N GLY A 321 15.55 -9.31 13.87
CA GLY A 321 14.27 -8.91 13.29
C GLY A 321 13.32 -8.19 14.25
N ALA A 322 13.69 -8.01 15.53
CA ALA A 322 12.89 -7.23 16.48
C ALA A 322 12.84 -5.74 16.10
N PHE A 323 11.66 -5.12 16.24
CA PHE A 323 11.47 -3.69 15.99
C PHE A 323 12.21 -2.84 17.03
N ARG A 324 13.13 -1.98 16.58
CA ARG A 324 13.88 -1.04 17.43
C ARG A 324 13.32 0.36 17.38
N ARG A 325 12.92 0.81 16.19
CA ARG A 325 12.45 2.17 15.94
C ARG A 325 11.41 2.21 14.83
N SER A 326 10.47 3.14 14.94
CA SER A 326 9.59 3.52 13.84
C SER A 326 9.58 5.03 13.61
N LEU A 327 9.63 5.43 12.35
CA LEU A 327 9.51 6.82 11.90
C LEU A 327 8.31 6.90 10.95
N HIS A 328 7.39 7.82 11.22
CA HIS A 328 6.13 7.89 10.50
C HIS A 328 5.89 9.27 9.85
N ASP A 329 5.13 9.25 8.75
CA ASP A 329 4.44 10.39 8.15
C ASP A 329 2.97 9.99 7.89
N PRO A 330 2.06 10.16 8.88
CA PRO A 330 0.72 9.56 8.86
C PRO A 330 -0.21 9.99 7.73
N ASP A 331 0.08 11.11 7.07
CA ASP A 331 -0.68 11.63 5.93
C ASP A 331 0.19 11.77 4.67
N GLY A 332 1.44 11.31 4.72
CA GLY A 332 2.43 11.46 3.66
C GLY A 332 2.61 12.91 3.20
N LEU A 333 2.67 13.86 4.16
CA LEU A 333 2.76 15.30 3.85
C LEU A 333 4.12 15.66 3.27
N VAL A 334 5.18 15.07 3.79
CA VAL A 334 6.58 15.39 3.45
C VAL A 334 7.17 14.27 2.63
N VAL A 335 7.04 13.02 3.09
CA VAL A 335 7.64 11.83 2.51
C VAL A 335 6.54 10.83 2.15
N PRO A 336 5.80 11.00 1.03
CA PRO A 336 4.80 10.03 0.62
C PRO A 336 5.44 8.86 -0.13
N TYR A 337 4.82 7.67 0.00
CA TYR A 337 5.13 6.48 -0.78
C TYR A 337 6.60 6.03 -0.67
N ILE A 338 7.15 5.98 0.54
CA ILE A 338 8.53 5.57 0.77
C ILE A 338 8.74 4.11 0.36
N SER A 339 9.82 3.86 -0.39
CA SER A 339 10.25 2.51 -0.79
C SER A 339 11.70 2.22 -0.42
N GLU A 340 12.51 3.25 -0.16
CA GLU A 340 13.95 3.12 0.05
C GLU A 340 14.40 3.96 1.24
N VAL A 341 15.33 3.42 2.02
CA VAL A 341 15.92 4.08 3.19
C VAL A 341 17.41 3.79 3.19
N HIS A 342 18.20 4.74 2.73
CA HIS A 342 19.65 4.60 2.67
C HIS A 342 20.30 5.46 3.75
N GLU A 343 20.99 4.83 4.70
CA GLU A 343 21.73 5.53 5.74
C GLU A 343 23.13 5.89 5.26
N HIS A 344 23.50 7.17 5.38
CA HIS A 344 24.85 7.65 5.07
C HIS A 344 25.17 8.94 5.84
N ASP A 345 26.37 9.01 6.42
CA ASP A 345 26.91 10.20 7.11
C ASP A 345 25.97 10.84 8.15
N GLY A 346 25.27 10.02 8.92
CA GLY A 346 24.34 10.49 9.96
C GLY A 346 22.98 10.98 9.43
N TYR A 347 22.67 10.69 8.17
CA TYR A 347 21.39 10.99 7.54
C TYR A 347 20.73 9.72 6.99
N LEU A 348 19.40 9.72 6.98
CA LEU A 348 18.59 8.82 6.18
C LEU A 348 18.19 9.52 4.89
N TYR A 349 18.52 8.92 3.76
CA TYR A 349 18.05 9.30 2.44
C TYR A 349 16.86 8.42 2.09
N LEU A 350 15.71 9.06 1.86
CA LEU A 350 14.42 8.40 1.72
C LEU A 350 13.96 8.51 0.27
N GLY A 351 13.90 7.35 -0.39
CA GLY A 351 13.44 7.21 -1.77
C GLY A 351 11.97 6.78 -1.86
N SER A 352 11.37 6.99 -3.01
CA SER A 352 9.94 6.73 -3.27
C SER A 352 9.75 6.22 -4.67
N PHE A 353 8.79 5.32 -4.88
CA PHE A 353 8.39 4.87 -6.21
C PHE A 353 7.59 5.88 -7.04
N ARG A 354 7.16 6.99 -6.44
CA ARG A 354 6.33 8.00 -7.13
C ARG A 354 6.83 9.43 -6.99
N SER A 355 7.43 9.77 -5.86
CA SER A 355 7.73 11.16 -5.56
C SER A 355 8.77 11.72 -6.54
N PRO A 356 8.62 12.97 -7.01
CA PRO A 356 9.56 13.57 -7.95
C PRO A 356 10.76 14.23 -7.24
N PHE A 357 11.12 13.71 -6.06
CA PHE A 357 12.13 14.24 -5.15
C PHE A 357 12.66 13.12 -4.26
N LEU A 358 13.82 13.37 -3.66
CA LEU A 358 14.40 12.55 -2.58
C LEU A 358 14.19 13.28 -1.26
N CYS A 359 14.03 12.58 -0.13
CA CYS A 359 14.06 13.25 1.18
C CYS A 359 15.32 12.90 1.95
N ARG A 360 15.78 13.81 2.81
CA ARG A 360 16.92 13.62 3.72
C ARG A 360 16.50 13.96 5.13
N LEU A 361 16.72 13.04 6.06
CA LEU A 361 16.38 13.19 7.47
C LEU A 361 17.64 13.04 8.33
N SER A 362 17.89 13.96 9.25
CA SER A 362 19.02 13.81 10.18
C SER A 362 18.70 12.75 11.24
N LEU A 363 19.60 11.80 11.46
CA LEU A 363 19.43 10.81 12.53
C LEU A 363 19.53 11.42 13.93
N GLN A 364 20.14 12.59 14.08
CA GLN A 364 20.23 13.30 15.35
C GLN A 364 18.90 13.95 15.76
N SER A 365 18.01 14.23 14.81
CA SER A 365 16.76 14.96 15.06
C SER A 365 15.57 14.07 15.38
N VAL A 366 15.72 12.75 15.24
CA VAL A 366 14.62 11.78 15.37
C VAL A 366 14.90 10.76 16.42
#